data_AF-A0A533ZM78-F1
#
_entry.id   AF-A0A533ZM78-F1
#
_cell.length_a   1.000
_cell.length_b   1.000
_cell.length_c   1.000
_cell.angle_alpha   90.00
_cell.angle_beta   90.00
_cell.angle_gamma   90.00
#
_symmetry.space_group_name_H-M   'P 1'
#
loop_
_entity.id
_entity.type
_entity.pdbx_description
1 polymer ?
#
loop_
_entity_poly.entity_id
_entity_poly.type
_entity_poly.pdbx_seq_one_letter_code
_entity_poly.pdbx_strand_id
1 'polypeptide(L)'
;NPGPYLILPLLPPLTLRDATGFLFIDLALDPLNYLVFPVMPYRFAGQPMLTVRDTALIGWWSQRVGQIVNDRAINLERFQGVEEATVDLYGAVRNAYLQSRANAVRE
;
A
#
# COMPACT_ATOMS: atom_id res chain seq x y z
N ASN A 1 8.13 0.62 -20.55
CA ASN A 1 7.10 -0.43 -20.40
C ASN A 1 6.99 -0.84 -18.93
N PRO A 2 5.78 -0.88 -18.33
CA PRO A 2 5.59 -1.17 -16.90
C PRO A 2 5.72 -2.66 -16.50
N GLY A 3 5.75 -3.56 -17.48
CA GLY A 3 5.77 -5.01 -17.23
C GLY A 3 4.36 -5.60 -17.00
N PRO A 4 4.26 -6.88 -16.61
CA PRO A 4 2.99 -7.57 -16.36
C PRO A 4 2.12 -6.85 -15.32
N TYR A 5 0.80 -6.89 -15.53
CA TYR A 5 -0.20 -6.42 -14.57
C TYR A 5 -0.52 -7.53 -13.58
N LEU A 6 -0.48 -7.21 -12.29
CA LEU A 6 -0.60 -8.16 -11.18
C LEU A 6 -1.79 -7.77 -10.30
N ILE A 7 -2.56 -8.78 -9.90
CA ILE A 7 -3.54 -8.69 -8.82
C ILE A 7 -3.06 -9.59 -7.69
N LEU A 8 -2.74 -8.99 -6.56
CA LEU A 8 -2.26 -9.69 -5.38
C LEU A 8 -3.32 -9.61 -4.27
N PRO A 9 -3.46 -10.63 -3.42
CA PRO A 9 -4.33 -10.55 -2.26
C PRO A 9 -3.98 -9.34 -1.40
N LEU A 10 -4.99 -8.60 -0.96
CA LEU A 10 -4.90 -7.46 -0.03
C LEU A 10 -4.15 -6.22 -0.55
N LEU A 11 -3.61 -6.25 -1.77
CA LEU A 11 -2.89 -5.14 -2.38
C LEU A 11 -3.70 -4.52 -3.52
N PRO A 12 -3.51 -3.21 -3.77
CA PRO A 12 -4.12 -2.57 -4.92
C PRO A 12 -3.60 -3.16 -6.25
N PRO A 13 -4.30 -2.92 -7.37
CA PRO A 13 -3.78 -3.21 -8.70
C PRO A 13 -2.37 -2.62 -8.88
N LEU A 14 -1.44 -3.41 -9.42
CA LEU A 14 -0.05 -2.98 -9.57
C LEU A 14 0.62 -3.64 -10.78
N THR A 15 1.57 -2.94 -11.41
CA THR A 15 2.44 -3.55 -12.43
C THR A 15 3.70 -4.11 -11.80
N LEU A 16 4.40 -5.04 -12.46
CA LEU A 16 5.66 -5.59 -11.96
C LEU A 16 6.67 -4.49 -11.59
N ARG A 17 6.81 -3.48 -12.45
CA ARG A 17 7.68 -2.33 -12.15
C ARG A 17 7.23 -1.58 -10.90
N ASP A 18 5.95 -1.24 -10.83
CA ASP A 18 5.42 -0.48 -9.69
C ASP A 18 5.50 -1.30 -8.39
N ALA A 19 5.31 -2.63 -8.45
CA ALA A 19 5.49 -3.55 -7.33
C ALA A 19 6.93 -3.52 -6.79
N THR A 20 7.92 -3.57 -7.69
CA THR A 20 9.33 -3.48 -7.30
C THR A 20 9.67 -2.10 -6.74
N GLY A 21 9.15 -1.02 -7.35
CA GLY A 21 9.34 0.33 -6.83
C GLY A 21 8.79 0.49 -5.41
N PHE A 22 7.57 -0.01 -5.18
CA PHE A 22 6.96 0.01 -3.86
C PHE A 22 7.77 -0.76 -2.81
N LEU A 23 8.23 -1.97 -3.15
CA LEU A 23 8.95 -2.85 -2.22
C LEU A 23 10.37 -2.36 -1.88
N PHE A 24 11.08 -1.81 -2.85
CA PHE A 24 12.49 -1.46 -2.68
C PHE A 24 12.75 0.03 -2.45
N ILE A 25 11.91 0.90 -3.01
CA ILE A 25 12.11 2.35 -2.97
C ILE A 25 11.17 2.97 -1.94
N ASP A 26 9.86 2.84 -2.11
CA ASP A 26 8.89 3.51 -1.23
C ASP A 26 8.99 3.00 0.21
N LEU A 27 9.17 1.69 0.39
CA LEU A 27 9.44 1.08 1.69
C LEU A 27 10.77 1.53 2.32
N ALA A 28 11.79 1.83 1.52
CA ALA A 28 13.07 2.30 2.05
C ALA A 28 13.06 3.81 2.37
N LEU A 29 12.29 4.61 1.62
CA LEU A 29 12.26 6.06 1.72
C LEU A 29 11.14 6.61 2.62
N ASP A 30 10.22 5.79 3.09
CA ASP A 30 9.19 6.20 4.04
C ASP A 30 9.83 6.55 5.41
N PRO A 31 9.71 7.81 5.88
CA PRO A 31 10.30 8.25 7.14
C PRO A 31 9.80 7.45 8.35
N LEU A 32 8.58 6.90 8.29
CA LEU A 32 8.05 6.04 9.36
C LEU A 32 8.75 4.69 9.40
N ASN A 33 9.24 4.18 8.27
CA ASN A 33 9.95 2.90 8.25
C ASN A 33 11.30 2.98 8.97
N TYR A 34 11.94 4.14 9.03
CA TYR A 34 13.14 4.33 9.86
C TYR A 34 12.87 4.23 11.37
N LEU A 35 11.61 4.44 11.81
CA LEU A 35 11.21 4.25 13.21
C LEU A 35 10.96 2.78 13.56
N VAL A 36 10.75 1.93 12.55
CA VAL A 36 10.31 0.52 12.71
C VAL A 36 11.39 -0.48 12.29
N PHE A 37 12.15 -0.20 11.22
CA PHE A 37 13.30 -0.98 10.76
C PHE A 37 14.56 -0.56 11.54
N PRO A 38 15.05 -1.38 12.49
CA PRO A 38 16.16 -1.00 13.34
C PRO A 38 17.45 -1.38 12.64
N VAL A 39 18.03 -0.44 11.91
CA VAL A 39 19.50 -0.41 11.71
C VAL A 39 20.17 0.38 12.86
N MET A 40 19.38 1.10 13.67
CA MET A 40 19.84 1.86 14.82
C MET A 40 19.02 1.47 16.07
N PRO A 41 19.65 0.94 17.14
CA PRO A 41 18.93 0.56 18.35
C PRO A 41 18.54 1.81 19.16
N TYR A 42 17.28 2.21 19.10
CA TYR A 42 16.74 3.23 19.99
C TYR A 42 16.20 2.58 21.28
N ARG A 43 17.01 2.62 22.35
CA ARG A 43 16.59 2.25 23.70
C ARG A 43 15.98 3.47 24.38
N PHE A 44 14.66 3.56 24.41
CA PHE A 44 13.99 4.48 25.34
C PHE A 44 14.12 3.91 26.76
N ALA A 45 14.65 4.74 27.66
CA ALA A 45 15.00 4.48 29.05
C ALA A 45 14.19 3.38 29.78
N GLY A 46 14.89 2.35 30.25
CA GLY A 46 14.51 1.57 31.43
C GLY A 46 13.33 0.59 31.37
N GLN A 47 12.70 0.36 30.20
CA GLN A 47 11.51 -0.50 30.13
C GLN A 47 11.84 -2.01 30.04
N PRO A 48 11.05 -2.89 30.70
CA PRO A 48 11.19 -4.35 30.62
C PRO A 48 10.71 -4.91 29.27
N MET A 49 11.06 -6.17 29.01
CA MET A 49 11.08 -6.91 27.74
C MET A 49 9.72 -7.16 27.06
N LEU A 50 8.94 -6.11 26.78
CA LEU A 50 8.08 -6.03 25.60
C LEU A 50 8.67 -4.91 24.74
N THR A 51 9.59 -5.32 23.88
CA THR A 51 10.56 -4.46 23.22
C THR A 51 9.88 -3.42 22.33
N VAL A 52 10.35 -2.16 22.36
CA VAL A 52 9.91 -1.04 21.47
C VAL A 52 9.74 -1.45 20.00
N ARG A 53 10.51 -2.44 19.55
CA ARG A 53 10.41 -3.08 18.23
C ARG A 53 9.05 -3.74 17.96
N ASP A 54 8.48 -4.43 18.94
CA ASP A 54 7.23 -5.17 18.78
C ASP A 54 6.04 -4.20 18.69
N THR A 55 6.06 -3.14 19.49
CA THR A 55 5.07 -2.05 19.41
C THR A 55 5.16 -1.28 18.09
N ALA A 56 6.37 -1.05 17.58
CA ALA A 56 6.59 -0.36 16.31
C ALA A 56 6.08 -1.17 15.10
N LEU A 57 6.33 -2.49 15.09
CA LEU A 57 5.82 -3.38 14.05
C LEU A 57 4.29 -3.48 14.09
N ILE A 58 3.68 -3.62 15.28
CA ILE A 58 2.22 -3.63 15.43
C ILE A 58 1.62 -2.30 14.98
N GLY A 59 2.23 -1.16 15.32
CA GLY A 59 1.81 0.16 14.88
C GLY A 59 1.85 0.33 13.36
N TRP A 60 2.93 -0.14 12.74
CA TRP A 60 3.11 -0.14 11.28
C TRP A 60 2.02 -0.93 10.54
N TRP A 61 1.74 -2.16 11.01
CA TRP A 61 0.68 -2.99 10.45
C TRP A 61 -0.70 -2.39 10.71
N SER A 62 -0.93 -1.82 11.90
CA SER A 62 -2.19 -1.17 12.27
C SER A 62 -2.52 0.01 11.36
N GLN A 63 -1.54 0.87 11.06
CA GLN A 63 -1.72 2.00 10.15
C GLN A 63 -2.07 1.53 8.73
N ARG A 64 -1.32 0.56 8.18
CA ARG A 64 -1.57 0.03 6.83
C ARG A 64 -2.94 -0.62 6.70
N VAL A 65 -3.29 -1.50 7.63
CA VAL A 65 -4.61 -2.15 7.62
C VAL A 65 -5.72 -1.11 7.80
N GLY A 66 -5.53 -0.13 8.69
CA GLY A 66 -6.45 0.98 8.88
C GLY A 66 -6.67 1.79 7.59
N GLN A 67 -5.61 2.14 6.88
CA GLN A 67 -5.69 2.85 5.60
C GLN A 67 -6.42 2.03 4.53
N ILE A 68 -6.07 0.75 4.37
CA ILE A 68 -6.74 -0.13 3.39
C ILE A 68 -8.25 -0.18 3.65
N VAL A 69 -8.66 -0.38 4.91
CA VAL A 69 -10.08 -0.43 5.27
C VAL A 69 -10.74 0.93 5.07
N ASN A 70 -10.08 2.01 5.47
CA ASN A 70 -10.59 3.37 5.32
C ASN A 70 -10.80 3.74 3.86
N ASP A 71 -9.86 3.44 2.97
CA ASP A 71 -9.97 3.73 1.53
C ASP A 71 -11.16 3.00 0.90
N ARG A 72 -11.44 1.77 1.35
CA ARG A 72 -12.64 1.03 0.94
C ARG A 72 -13.91 1.64 1.50
N ALA A 73 -13.89 2.09 2.76
CA ALA A 73 -15.03 2.68 3.44
C ALA A 73 -15.45 4.01 2.79
N ILE A 74 -14.51 4.91 2.51
CA ILE A 74 -14.81 6.24 1.94
C ILE A 74 -15.22 6.18 0.46
N ASN A 75 -14.85 5.11 -0.26
CA ASN A 75 -15.13 4.94 -1.69
C ASN A 75 -16.19 3.88 -1.98
N LEU A 76 -16.97 3.45 -0.97
CA LEU A 76 -17.91 2.33 -1.10
C LEU A 76 -18.92 2.53 -2.25
N GLU A 77 -19.52 3.71 -2.34
CA GLU A 77 -20.49 4.06 -3.39
C GLU A 77 -19.86 4.03 -4.80
N ARG A 78 -18.61 4.50 -4.94
CA ARG A 78 -17.88 4.47 -6.21
C ARG A 78 -17.60 3.03 -6.66
N PHE A 79 -17.25 2.15 -5.71
CA PHE A 79 -17.03 0.74 -6.02
C PHE A 79 -18.32 0.06 -6.49
N GLN A 80 -19.43 0.30 -5.78
CA GLN A 80 -20.74 -0.26 -6.16
C GLN A 80 -21.21 0.25 -7.51
N GLY A 81 -21.10 1.56 -7.77
CA GLY A 81 -21.50 2.13 -9.06
C GLY A 81 -20.69 1.58 -10.24
N VAL A 82 -19.39 1.30 -10.05
CA VAL A 82 -18.57 0.66 -11.09
C VAL A 82 -18.95 -0.81 -11.29
N GLU A 83 -19.23 -1.55 -10.22
CA GLU A 83 -19.66 -2.94 -10.31
C GLU A 83 -20.99 -3.09 -11.04
N GLU A 84 -21.96 -2.22 -10.75
CA GLU A 84 -23.28 -2.24 -11.39
C GLU A 84 -23.24 -1.77 -12.86
N ALA A 85 -22.42 -0.78 -13.17
CA ALA A 85 -22.35 -0.21 -14.51
C ALA A 85 -21.49 -1.01 -15.50
N THR A 86 -20.65 -1.93 -15.01
CA THR A 86 -19.65 -2.58 -15.87
C THR A 86 -19.91 -4.07 -16.07
N VAL A 87 -19.86 -4.50 -17.32
CA VAL A 87 -20.03 -5.92 -17.70
C VAL A 87 -18.81 -6.78 -17.30
N ASP A 88 -17.60 -6.20 -17.34
CA ASP A 88 -16.35 -6.86 -16.89
C ASP A 88 -15.56 -5.96 -15.93
N LEU A 89 -15.72 -6.24 -14.64
CA LEU A 89 -15.03 -5.50 -13.59
C LEU A 89 -13.49 -5.62 -13.68
N TYR A 90 -12.97 -6.77 -14.10
CA TYR A 90 -11.52 -6.97 -14.18
C TYR A 90 -10.90 -6.08 -15.25
N GLY A 91 -11.47 -6.09 -16.46
CA GLY A 91 -11.03 -5.23 -17.56
C GLY A 91 -11.15 -3.74 -17.21
N ALA A 92 -12.24 -3.35 -16.55
CA ALA A 92 -12.47 -1.97 -16.12
C ALA A 92 -11.42 -1.49 -15.11
N VAL A 93 -11.16 -2.26 -14.06
CA VAL A 93 -10.16 -1.93 -13.03
C VAL A 93 -8.76 -1.86 -13.64
N ARG A 94 -8.40 -2.80 -14.53
CA ARG A 94 -7.11 -2.79 -15.21
C ARG A 94 -6.91 -1.52 -16.04
N ASN A 95 -7.92 -1.14 -16.84
CA ASN A 95 -7.84 0.04 -17.68
C ASN A 95 -7.77 1.33 -16.85
N ALA A 96 -8.60 1.43 -15.82
CA ALA A 96 -8.59 2.57 -14.89
C ALA A 96 -7.21 2.72 -14.20
N TYR A 97 -6.62 1.63 -13.73
CA TYR A 97 -5.28 1.63 -13.15
C TYR A 97 -4.22 2.13 -14.14
N LEU A 98 -4.20 1.59 -15.36
CA LEU A 98 -3.22 1.98 -16.38
C LEU A 98 -3.38 3.44 -16.79
N GLN A 99 -4.61 3.94 -16.89
CA GLN A 99 -4.90 5.34 -17.17
C GLN A 99 -4.41 6.25 -16.03
N SER A 100 -4.70 5.89 -14.78
CA SER A 100 -4.23 6.63 -13.60
C SER A 100 -2.70 6.69 -13.54
N ARG A 101 -2.00 5.55 -13.77
CA ARG A 101 -0.53 5.52 -13.80
C ARG A 101 0.06 6.32 -14.96
N ALA A 102 -0.59 6.30 -16.12
CA ALA A 102 -0.15 7.09 -17.26
C ALA A 102 -0.30 8.61 -17.01
N ASN A 103 -1.33 9.02 -16.25
CA ASN A 103 -1.49 10.41 -15.81
C ASN A 103 -0.39 10.78 -14.80
N ALA A 104 -0.17 9.95 -13.77
CA ALA A 104 0.82 10.22 -12.71
C ALA A 104 2.29 10.26 -13.17
N VAL A 105 2.61 9.74 -14.37
CA VAL A 105 3.95 9.83 -14.98
C VAL A 105 4.07 11.06 -15.89
N ARG A 106 2.93 11.59 -16.37
CA ARG A 106 2.88 12.78 -17.22
C ARG A 106 2.87 14.07 -16.42
N GLU A 107 2.24 14.06 -15.26
CA GLU A 107 2.31 15.10 -14.23
C GLU A 107 3.69 15.13 -13.57
#